data_AF-A0A2K3L6K2-F1
#
_entry.id   AF-A0A2K3L6K2-F1
#
_cell.length_a   1.000
_cell.length_b   1.000
_cell.length_c   1.000
_cell.angle_alpha   90.00
_cell.angle_beta   90.00
_cell.angle_gamma   90.00
#
_symmetry.space_group_name_H-M   'P 1'
#
loop_
_entity.id
_entity.type
_entity.pdbx_description
1 polymer ?
#
loop_
_entity_poly.entity_id
_entity_poly.type
_entity_poly.pdbx_seq_one_letter_code
_entity_poly.pdbx_strand_id
1 'polypeptide(L)'
;MVTLLEWTDDLEAFILKGYGKSINYRMGKPLLEDVVQSMEQAIKAKEEKHVPGSFEKARLRFAHAETVVPFSCLLGLFLEKSEFDKIQKEKPLELPPKPPQKRKWRGSTVAPFAGNNMLVLYSCPAPDKARSKHFVQVLHNEHPIPMPGCHGSDFCPFEVFKEKIVAPHQKHDYDTICNAKPEQKPTGSKIFQTFQWLSSLGKGDKYPKDEF
;
A
#
# COMPACT_ATOMS: atom_id res chain seq x y z
N MET A 1 -9.86 -34.36 4.50
CA MET A 1 -8.55 -34.20 5.16
C MET A 1 -7.86 -32.93 4.68
N VAL A 2 -7.60 -32.77 3.37
CA VAL A 2 -6.96 -31.56 2.80
C VAL A 2 -7.69 -30.26 3.12
N THR A 3 -9.03 -30.24 3.03
CA THR A 3 -9.85 -29.05 3.32
C THR A 3 -9.78 -28.59 4.77
N LEU A 4 -9.57 -29.52 5.71
CA LEU A 4 -9.46 -29.19 7.13
C LEU A 4 -8.09 -28.60 7.44
N LEU A 5 -7.03 -29.11 6.81
CA LEU A 5 -5.68 -28.55 6.92
C LEU A 5 -5.62 -27.13 6.35
N GLU A 6 -6.15 -26.92 5.13
CA GLU A 6 -6.24 -25.58 4.54
C GLU A 6 -6.99 -24.61 5.46
N TRP A 7 -8.09 -25.06 6.08
CA TRP A 7 -8.84 -24.22 7.00
C TRP A 7 -8.07 -23.88 8.28
N THR A 8 -7.25 -24.79 8.81
CA THR A 8 -6.38 -24.49 9.95
C THR A 8 -5.39 -23.38 9.60
N ASP A 9 -4.77 -23.45 8.42
CA ASP A 9 -3.86 -22.42 7.92
C ASP A 9 -4.60 -21.09 7.68
N ASP A 10 -5.83 -21.16 7.17
CA ASP A 10 -6.70 -19.99 6.99
C ASP A 10 -6.99 -19.28 8.31
N LEU A 11 -7.27 -20.04 9.38
CA LEU A 11 -7.50 -19.50 10.72
C LEU A 11 -6.25 -18.81 11.25
N GLU A 12 -5.08 -19.44 11.13
CA GLU A 12 -3.82 -18.84 11.55
C GLU A 12 -3.56 -17.53 10.81
N ALA A 13 -3.66 -17.54 9.48
CA ALA A 13 -3.49 -16.34 8.66
C ALA A 13 -4.50 -15.25 9.02
N PHE A 14 -5.78 -15.61 9.24
CA PHE A 14 -6.82 -14.67 9.63
C PHE A 14 -6.53 -14.01 10.98
N ILE A 15 -6.17 -14.83 11.99
CA ILE A 15 -5.97 -14.38 13.38
C ILE A 15 -4.69 -13.55 13.52
N LEU A 16 -3.59 -14.02 12.94
CA LEU A 16 -2.25 -13.44 13.16
C LEU A 16 -1.92 -12.31 12.17
N LYS A 17 -2.45 -12.34 10.95
CA LYS A 17 -2.02 -11.46 9.84
C LYS A 17 -3.19 -10.74 9.17
N GLY A 18 -4.38 -11.31 9.23
CA GLY A 18 -5.59 -10.82 8.56
C GLY A 18 -6.53 -10.05 9.48
N TYR A 19 -7.84 -10.23 9.26
CA TYR A 19 -8.90 -9.47 9.93
C TYR A 19 -9.19 -9.85 11.39
N GLY A 20 -8.48 -10.82 11.97
CA GLY A 20 -8.72 -11.26 13.34
C GLY A 20 -8.52 -10.16 14.39
N LYS A 21 -7.55 -9.25 14.17
CA LYS A 21 -7.35 -8.06 15.00
C LYS A 21 -7.03 -6.84 14.15
N SER A 22 -7.47 -5.66 14.60
CA SER A 22 -7.24 -4.41 13.86
C SER A 22 -5.76 -4.03 13.73
N ILE A 23 -4.95 -4.38 14.73
CA ILE A 23 -3.50 -4.16 14.71
C ILE A 23 -2.81 -4.79 13.50
N ASN A 24 -3.28 -5.97 13.07
CA ASN A 24 -2.65 -6.75 12.01
C ASN A 24 -2.60 -5.97 10.70
N TYR A 25 -3.66 -5.28 10.33
CA TYR A 25 -3.68 -4.50 9.10
C TYR A 25 -3.20 -3.05 9.30
N ARG A 26 -3.31 -2.48 10.50
CA ARG A 26 -2.75 -1.15 10.80
C ARG A 26 -1.25 -1.05 10.55
N MET A 27 -0.51 -2.15 10.75
CA MET A 27 0.92 -2.17 10.48
C MET A 27 1.28 -1.88 9.02
N GLY A 28 0.35 -2.09 8.08
CA GLY A 28 0.54 -1.77 6.67
C GLY A 28 0.29 -0.30 6.32
N LYS A 29 -0.11 0.55 7.28
CA LYS A 29 -0.46 1.96 7.04
C LYS A 29 0.65 2.73 6.30
N PRO A 30 1.94 2.64 6.67
CA PRO A 30 3.01 3.36 5.96
C PRO A 30 3.08 2.99 4.47
N LEU A 31 2.82 1.72 4.12
CA LEU A 31 2.78 1.28 2.73
C LEU A 31 1.58 1.88 1.98
N LEU A 32 0.40 1.94 2.62
CA LEU A 32 -0.78 2.55 2.01
C LEU A 32 -0.60 4.05 1.78
N GLU A 33 -0.02 4.77 2.74
CA GLU A 33 0.29 6.20 2.61
C GLU A 33 1.28 6.46 1.48
N ASP A 34 2.34 5.66 1.38
CA ASP A 34 3.31 5.79 0.30
C ASP A 34 2.68 5.54 -1.09
N VAL A 35 1.78 4.56 -1.22
CA VAL A 35 1.07 4.30 -2.48
C VAL A 35 0.21 5.50 -2.88
N VAL A 36 -0.55 6.06 -1.94
CA VAL A 36 -1.38 7.25 -2.19
C VAL A 36 -0.52 8.44 -2.57
N GLN A 37 0.60 8.66 -1.87
CA GLN A 37 1.54 9.74 -2.16
C GLN A 37 2.14 9.61 -3.56
N SER A 38 2.54 8.40 -3.97
CA SER A 38 3.05 8.14 -5.34
C SER A 38 1.98 8.46 -6.39
N MET A 39 0.72 8.07 -6.16
CA MET A 39 -0.39 8.42 -7.05
C MET A 39 -0.63 9.94 -7.13
N GLU A 40 -0.62 10.65 -6.00
CA GLU A 40 -0.78 12.11 -5.97
C GLU A 40 0.35 12.83 -6.71
N GLN A 41 1.60 12.37 -6.54
CA GLN A 41 2.74 12.90 -7.28
C GLN A 41 2.60 12.67 -8.79
N ALA A 42 2.11 11.50 -9.21
CA ALA A 42 1.87 11.19 -10.62
C ALA A 42 0.72 12.03 -11.23
N ILE A 43 -0.35 12.30 -10.45
CA ILE A 43 -1.43 13.21 -10.85
C ILE A 43 -0.87 14.62 -11.03
N LYS A 44 -0.20 15.15 -10.02
CA LYS A 44 0.37 16.50 -10.03
C LYS A 44 1.34 16.70 -11.20
N ALA A 45 2.25 15.75 -11.43
CA ALA A 45 3.19 15.80 -12.55
C ALA A 45 2.47 15.85 -13.91
N LYS A 46 1.34 15.14 -14.06
CA LYS A 46 0.52 15.17 -15.28
C LYS A 46 -0.20 16.51 -15.44
N GLU A 47 -0.76 17.07 -14.38
CA GLU A 47 -1.46 18.37 -14.39
C GLU A 47 -0.50 19.54 -14.67
N GLU A 48 0.70 19.50 -14.09
CA GLU A 48 1.79 20.46 -14.31
C GLU A 48 2.51 20.26 -15.66
N LYS A 49 2.06 19.28 -16.47
CA LYS A 49 2.63 18.96 -17.80
C LYS A 49 4.13 18.71 -17.77
N HIS A 50 4.61 18.02 -16.74
CA HIS A 50 6.00 17.57 -16.67
C HIS A 50 6.39 16.76 -17.91
N VAL A 51 7.66 16.85 -18.28
CA VAL A 51 8.22 16.13 -19.43
C VAL A 51 7.93 14.63 -19.30
N PRO A 52 7.39 13.96 -20.33
CA PRO A 52 7.19 12.51 -20.30
C PRO A 52 8.50 11.79 -19.92
N GLY A 53 8.42 10.91 -18.90
CA GLY A 53 9.58 10.18 -18.38
C GLY A 53 10.33 10.88 -17.24
N SER A 54 9.98 12.12 -16.87
CA SER A 54 10.63 12.83 -15.75
C SER A 54 10.03 12.53 -14.37
N PHE A 55 8.97 11.72 -14.29
CA PHE A 55 8.29 11.36 -13.06
C PHE A 55 8.03 9.86 -12.98
N GLU A 56 7.94 9.34 -11.75
CA GLU A 56 7.72 7.93 -11.47
C GLU A 56 6.38 7.46 -12.06
N LYS A 57 6.41 6.33 -12.78
CA LYS A 57 5.23 5.69 -13.39
C LYS A 57 4.87 4.35 -12.76
N ALA A 58 5.85 3.70 -12.14
CA ALA A 58 5.69 2.39 -11.52
C ALA A 58 6.62 2.31 -10.32
N ARG A 59 6.13 1.71 -9.24
CA ARG A 59 6.88 1.41 -8.03
C ARG A 59 6.64 -0.04 -7.65
N LEU A 60 7.68 -0.87 -7.78
CA LEU A 60 7.60 -2.30 -7.51
C LEU A 60 8.19 -2.59 -6.14
N ARG A 61 7.45 -3.35 -5.32
CA ARG A 61 7.89 -3.78 -4.00
C ARG A 61 7.75 -5.29 -3.86
N PHE A 62 8.74 -5.89 -3.22
CA PHE A 62 8.77 -7.31 -2.91
C PHE A 62 8.78 -7.45 -1.40
N ALA A 63 7.91 -8.31 -0.89
CA ALA A 63 7.74 -8.52 0.54
C ALA A 63 7.26 -9.94 0.81
N HIS A 64 7.21 -10.29 2.09
CA HIS A 64 6.68 -11.57 2.55
C HIS A 64 5.15 -11.55 2.61
N ALA A 65 4.54 -12.73 2.75
CA ALA A 65 3.10 -12.88 2.92
C ALA A 65 2.59 -12.06 4.13
N GLU A 66 3.41 -11.95 5.17
CA GLU A 66 3.19 -11.15 6.38
C GLU A 66 3.08 -9.64 6.11
N THR A 67 3.44 -9.15 4.92
CA THR A 67 3.18 -7.77 4.48
C THR A 67 2.03 -7.71 3.49
N VAL A 68 1.96 -8.67 2.58
CA VAL A 68 0.91 -8.73 1.53
C VAL A 68 -0.48 -8.92 2.17
N VAL A 69 -0.61 -9.80 3.15
CA VAL A 69 -1.89 -10.10 3.81
C VAL A 69 -2.44 -8.87 4.56
N PRO A 70 -1.70 -8.20 5.47
CA PRO A 70 -2.11 -6.94 6.06
C PRO A 70 -2.50 -5.87 5.05
N PHE A 71 -1.75 -5.73 3.96
CA PHE A 71 -2.02 -4.74 2.93
C PHE A 71 -3.32 -5.04 2.17
N SER A 72 -3.56 -6.29 1.78
CA SER A 72 -4.86 -6.74 1.24
C SER A 72 -6.00 -6.41 2.21
N CYS A 73 -5.76 -6.55 3.52
CA CYS A 73 -6.75 -6.26 4.54
C CYS A 73 -7.09 -4.77 4.65
N LEU A 74 -6.08 -3.89 4.57
CA LEU A 74 -6.26 -2.42 4.55
C LEU A 74 -7.13 -1.95 3.39
N LEU A 75 -6.96 -2.57 2.23
CA LEU A 75 -7.77 -2.32 1.03
C LEU A 75 -9.21 -2.84 1.17
N GLY A 76 -9.53 -3.59 2.23
CA GLY A 76 -10.85 -4.14 2.47
C GLY A 76 -11.21 -5.34 1.58
N LEU A 77 -10.20 -6.03 1.02
CA LEU A 77 -10.42 -7.16 0.12
C LEU A 77 -10.95 -8.39 0.88
N PHE A 78 -11.64 -9.29 0.17
CA PHE A 78 -12.18 -10.54 0.74
C PHE A 78 -13.24 -10.34 1.85
N LEU A 79 -13.89 -9.19 1.89
CA LEU A 79 -14.98 -8.87 2.82
C LEU A 79 -16.34 -8.80 2.11
N GLU A 80 -17.40 -9.07 2.85
CA GLU A 80 -18.74 -8.57 2.55
C GLU A 80 -18.89 -7.09 2.92
N LYS A 81 -19.86 -6.40 2.31
CA LYS A 81 -20.16 -4.99 2.63
C LYS A 81 -20.42 -4.77 4.13
N SER A 82 -21.15 -5.68 4.77
CA SER A 82 -21.43 -5.62 6.22
C SER A 82 -20.18 -5.80 7.08
N GLU A 83 -19.20 -6.57 6.61
CA GLU A 83 -17.92 -6.77 7.29
C GLU A 83 -17.00 -5.56 7.08
N PHE A 84 -17.05 -4.94 5.90
CA PHE A 84 -16.35 -3.69 5.64
C PHE A 84 -16.76 -2.61 6.64
N ASP A 85 -18.06 -2.45 6.91
CA ASP A 85 -18.55 -1.50 7.91
C ASP A 85 -18.07 -1.82 9.34
N LYS A 86 -17.82 -3.10 9.66
CA LYS A 86 -17.26 -3.52 10.94
C LYS A 86 -15.78 -3.11 11.06
N ILE A 87 -14.97 -3.30 10.02
CA ILE A 87 -13.54 -2.91 10.05
C ILE A 87 -13.36 -1.40 10.13
N GLN A 88 -14.25 -0.62 9.51
CA GLN A 88 -14.27 0.85 9.58
C GLN A 88 -14.47 1.37 11.03
N LYS A 89 -15.15 0.55 11.84
CA LYS A 89 -15.40 0.78 13.27
C LYS A 89 -14.45 -0.02 14.16
N GLU A 90 -13.42 -0.64 13.59
CA GLU A 90 -12.39 -1.42 14.29
C GLU A 90 -12.96 -2.59 15.11
N LYS A 91 -14.12 -3.10 14.71
CA LYS A 91 -14.75 -4.25 15.36
C LYS A 91 -14.12 -5.54 14.86
N PRO A 92 -13.91 -6.54 15.74
CA PRO A 92 -13.42 -7.84 15.32
C PRO A 92 -14.41 -8.50 14.35
N LEU A 93 -13.87 -9.24 13.38
CA LEU A 93 -14.67 -10.08 12.50
C LEU A 93 -14.79 -11.50 13.07
N GLU A 94 -15.81 -12.22 12.63
CA GLU A 94 -15.99 -13.62 12.98
C GLU A 94 -14.95 -14.47 12.27
N LEU A 95 -14.58 -15.59 12.89
CA LEU A 95 -13.62 -16.52 12.30
C LEU A 95 -14.21 -17.15 11.03
N PRO A 96 -13.37 -17.43 10.01
CA PRO A 96 -13.80 -18.16 8.83
C PRO A 96 -14.49 -19.48 9.22
N PRO A 97 -15.69 -19.76 8.68
CA PRO A 97 -16.44 -20.95 9.08
C PRO A 97 -15.69 -22.22 8.66
N LYS A 98 -15.75 -23.24 9.52
CA LYS A 98 -15.15 -24.55 9.28
C LYS A 98 -15.76 -25.22 8.04
N PRO A 99 -15.02 -26.02 7.25
CA PRO A 99 -15.61 -26.83 6.19
C PRO A 99 -16.64 -27.85 6.72
N PRO A 100 -17.68 -28.20 5.94
CA PRO A 100 -17.88 -27.89 4.52
C PRO A 100 -18.56 -26.54 4.22
N GLN A 101 -18.80 -25.70 5.23
CA GLN A 101 -19.39 -24.37 5.03
C GLN A 101 -18.52 -23.52 4.10
N LYS A 102 -19.16 -22.77 3.21
CA LYS A 102 -18.46 -21.85 2.30
C LYS A 102 -17.85 -20.70 3.12
N ARG A 103 -16.62 -20.34 2.75
CA ARG A 103 -15.85 -19.23 3.36
C ARG A 103 -15.23 -18.38 2.26
N LYS A 104 -15.22 -17.06 2.47
CA LYS A 104 -14.55 -16.10 1.56
C LYS A 104 -13.05 -16.02 1.82
N TRP A 105 -12.66 -15.97 3.09
CA TRP A 105 -11.27 -15.94 3.48
C TRP A 105 -10.61 -17.30 3.24
N ARG A 106 -9.59 -17.31 2.38
CA ARG A 106 -8.73 -18.45 2.09
C ARG A 106 -7.30 -17.95 1.92
N GLY A 107 -6.37 -18.38 2.76
CA GLY A 107 -4.95 -18.03 2.66
C GLY A 107 -4.37 -18.38 1.30
N SER A 108 -4.80 -19.52 0.72
CA SER A 108 -4.44 -19.94 -0.64
C SER A 108 -4.87 -18.97 -1.74
N THR A 109 -5.89 -18.13 -1.48
CA THR A 109 -6.34 -17.06 -2.38
C THR A 109 -5.69 -15.73 -2.04
N VAL A 110 -5.62 -15.38 -0.74
CA VAL A 110 -5.16 -14.06 -0.27
C VAL A 110 -3.65 -13.86 -0.46
N ALA A 111 -2.84 -14.90 -0.27
CA ALA A 111 -1.39 -14.82 -0.42
C ALA A 111 -0.81 -16.20 -0.79
N PRO A 112 -1.07 -16.72 -2.00
CA PRO A 112 -0.33 -17.85 -2.53
C PRO A 112 1.16 -17.51 -2.71
N PHE A 113 1.99 -18.50 -3.03
CA PHE A 113 3.35 -18.21 -3.48
C PHE A 113 3.32 -17.27 -4.70
N ALA A 114 4.16 -16.23 -4.66
CA ALA A 114 4.18 -15.12 -5.63
C ALA A 114 2.87 -14.30 -5.71
N GLY A 115 1.99 -14.39 -4.70
CA GLY A 115 0.79 -13.56 -4.61
C GLY A 115 1.12 -12.07 -4.47
N ASN A 116 0.30 -11.22 -5.08
CA ASN A 116 0.56 -9.79 -5.17
C ASN A 116 -0.72 -8.94 -5.22
N ASN A 117 -0.55 -7.64 -4.93
CA ASN A 117 -1.57 -6.62 -5.16
C ASN A 117 -0.96 -5.51 -6.02
N MET A 118 -1.57 -5.25 -7.17
CA MET A 118 -1.22 -4.14 -8.05
C MET A 118 -2.30 -3.08 -7.96
N LEU A 119 -1.92 -1.83 -7.70
CA LEU A 119 -2.82 -0.69 -7.72
C LEU A 119 -2.49 0.20 -8.92
N VAL A 120 -3.45 0.35 -9.82
CA VAL A 120 -3.28 1.08 -11.07
C VAL A 120 -4.05 2.38 -11.02
N LEU A 121 -3.34 3.49 -11.22
CA LEU A 121 -3.94 4.81 -11.36
C LEU A 121 -4.28 5.08 -12.82
N TYR A 122 -5.57 5.18 -13.12
CA TYR A 122 -6.10 5.60 -14.40
C TYR A 122 -6.38 7.10 -14.42
N SER A 123 -6.24 7.70 -15.59
CA SER A 123 -6.66 9.07 -15.87
C SER A 123 -7.52 9.04 -17.12
N CYS A 124 -8.81 9.30 -16.96
CA CYS A 124 -9.80 9.24 -18.02
C CYS A 124 -10.02 10.65 -18.60
N PRO A 125 -10.11 10.81 -19.93
CA PRO A 125 -10.61 12.05 -20.52
C PRO A 125 -12.05 12.24 -20.05
N ALA A 126 -12.31 13.27 -19.27
CA ALA A 126 -13.62 13.51 -18.71
C ALA A 126 -14.02 14.96 -19.00
N PRO A 127 -15.28 15.24 -19.39
CA PRO A 127 -15.78 16.60 -19.53
C PRO A 127 -15.54 17.40 -18.24
N ASP A 128 -15.43 18.74 -18.31
CA ASP A 128 -15.17 19.58 -17.13
C ASP A 128 -16.19 19.40 -15.98
N LYS A 129 -17.38 18.85 -16.27
CA LYS A 129 -18.44 18.53 -15.30
C LYS A 129 -18.38 17.10 -14.73
N ALA A 130 -17.42 16.28 -15.15
CA ALA A 130 -17.30 14.92 -14.65
C ALA A 130 -16.86 14.93 -13.18
N ARG A 131 -17.51 14.08 -12.39
CA ARG A 131 -17.30 14.02 -10.94
C ARG A 131 -15.90 13.54 -10.56
N SER A 132 -15.19 12.83 -11.45
CA SER A 132 -13.85 12.29 -11.18
C SER A 132 -13.05 12.09 -12.48
N LYS A 133 -11.79 12.54 -12.48
CA LYS A 133 -10.83 12.40 -13.59
C LYS A 133 -9.84 11.25 -13.39
N HIS A 134 -9.69 10.79 -12.15
CA HIS A 134 -8.72 9.78 -11.74
C HIS A 134 -9.42 8.62 -11.02
N PHE A 135 -8.98 7.41 -11.34
CA PHE A 135 -9.55 6.18 -10.80
C PHE A 135 -8.44 5.22 -10.39
N VAL A 136 -8.65 4.47 -9.32
CA VAL A 136 -7.79 3.39 -8.85
C VAL A 136 -8.47 2.07 -9.15
N GLN A 137 -7.74 1.17 -9.78
CA GLN A 137 -8.12 -0.24 -9.89
C GLN A 137 -7.15 -1.07 -9.06
N VAL A 138 -7.67 -2.03 -8.31
CA VAL A 138 -6.86 -3.03 -7.61
C VAL A 138 -6.92 -4.33 -8.40
N LEU A 139 -5.77 -4.90 -8.70
CA LEU A 139 -5.63 -6.26 -9.21
C LEU A 139 -4.99 -7.09 -8.12
N HIS A 140 -5.68 -8.15 -7.72
CA HIS A 140 -5.16 -9.12 -6.76
C HIS A 140 -4.79 -10.40 -7.52
N ASN A 141 -3.52 -10.81 -7.43
CA ASN A 141 -2.97 -11.88 -8.26
C ASN A 141 -3.38 -11.71 -9.73
N GLU A 142 -3.09 -10.53 -10.30
CA GLU A 142 -3.34 -10.17 -11.71
C GLU A 142 -4.82 -10.10 -12.14
N HIS A 143 -5.77 -10.35 -11.23
CA HIS A 143 -7.21 -10.27 -11.52
C HIS A 143 -7.83 -9.02 -10.88
N PRO A 144 -8.62 -8.23 -11.62
CA PRO A 144 -9.39 -7.13 -11.02
C PRO A 144 -10.24 -7.63 -9.85
N ILE A 145 -10.22 -6.89 -8.75
CA ILE A 145 -11.01 -7.22 -7.57
C ILE A 145 -11.87 -6.02 -7.15
N PRO A 146 -13.20 -6.20 -6.98
CA PRO A 146 -14.08 -5.14 -6.54
C PRO A 146 -13.81 -4.77 -5.09
N MET A 147 -13.72 -3.47 -4.81
CA MET A 147 -13.49 -2.97 -3.45
C MET A 147 -14.81 -2.62 -2.75
N PRO A 148 -15.10 -3.21 -1.57
CA PRO A 148 -16.31 -2.88 -0.81
C PRO A 148 -16.44 -1.39 -0.48
N GLY A 149 -15.33 -0.72 -0.13
CA GLY A 149 -15.29 0.73 0.12
C GLY A 149 -15.57 1.60 -1.10
N CYS A 150 -15.58 1.00 -2.30
CA CYS A 150 -15.90 1.66 -3.57
C CYS A 150 -17.20 1.10 -4.17
N HIS A 151 -18.15 0.73 -3.31
CA HIS A 151 -19.45 0.17 -3.67
C HIS A 151 -19.36 -1.14 -4.48
N GLY A 152 -18.28 -1.90 -4.34
CA GLY A 152 -18.06 -3.13 -5.09
C GLY A 152 -17.72 -2.89 -6.56
N SER A 153 -17.27 -1.69 -6.93
CA SER A 153 -16.72 -1.40 -8.26
C SER A 153 -15.24 -1.79 -8.35
N ASP A 154 -14.81 -2.27 -9.51
CA ASP A 154 -13.40 -2.51 -9.84
C ASP A 154 -12.63 -1.19 -10.01
N PHE A 155 -13.30 -0.15 -10.52
CA PHE A 155 -12.75 1.18 -10.69
C PHE A 155 -13.29 2.11 -9.60
N CYS A 156 -12.41 2.58 -8.73
CA CYS A 156 -12.75 3.48 -7.65
C CYS A 156 -12.28 4.90 -7.95
N PRO A 157 -13.14 5.92 -7.91
CA PRO A 157 -12.68 7.30 -7.98
C PRO A 157 -11.58 7.57 -6.94
N PHE A 158 -10.49 8.22 -7.34
CA PHE A 158 -9.32 8.41 -6.46
C PHE A 158 -9.68 9.10 -5.14
N GLU A 159 -10.57 10.09 -5.19
CA GLU A 159 -11.05 10.79 -3.99
C GLU A 159 -11.88 9.87 -3.08
N VAL A 160 -12.71 9.00 -3.64
CA VAL A 160 -13.48 8.00 -2.87
C VAL A 160 -12.54 6.97 -2.25
N PHE A 161 -11.49 6.55 -2.96
CA PHE A 161 -10.45 5.67 -2.43
C PHE A 161 -9.77 6.30 -1.20
N LYS A 162 -9.36 7.57 -1.29
CA LYS A 162 -8.80 8.29 -0.14
C LYS A 162 -9.77 8.40 1.02
N GLU A 163 -11.03 8.76 0.77
CA GLU A 163 -12.02 8.96 1.82
C GLU A 163 -12.45 7.64 2.51
N LYS A 164 -12.68 6.57 1.74
CA LYS A 164 -13.30 5.33 2.24
C LYS A 164 -12.30 4.23 2.56
N ILE A 165 -11.13 4.21 1.91
CA ILE A 165 -10.10 3.20 2.17
C ILE A 165 -8.99 3.77 3.04
N VAL A 166 -8.47 4.96 2.73
CA VAL A 166 -7.25 5.49 3.39
C VAL A 166 -7.56 6.19 4.71
N ALA A 167 -8.44 7.20 4.69
CA ALA A 167 -8.74 8.04 5.85
C ALA A 167 -9.18 7.26 7.12
N PRO A 168 -9.95 6.16 7.03
CA PRO A 168 -10.34 5.38 8.22
C PRO A 168 -9.15 4.82 9.01
N HIS A 169 -8.03 4.54 8.34
CA HIS A 169 -6.81 4.03 8.96
C HIS A 169 -5.90 5.13 9.51
N GLN A 170 -6.16 6.40 9.19
CA GLN A 170 -5.37 7.54 9.66
C GLN A 170 -5.66 7.93 11.12
N LYS A 171 -6.71 7.37 11.73
CA LYS A 171 -7.09 7.63 13.13
C LYS A 171 -5.98 7.33 14.13
N HIS A 172 -5.08 6.41 13.78
CA HIS A 172 -3.99 5.99 14.65
C HIS A 172 -2.64 6.20 13.96
N ASP A 173 -1.66 6.59 14.75
CA ASP A 173 -0.28 6.76 14.31
C ASP A 173 0.50 5.44 14.39
N TYR A 174 1.28 5.12 13.35
CA TYR A 174 2.00 3.84 13.26
C TYR A 174 3.05 3.74 14.36
N ASP A 175 3.87 4.77 14.55
CA ASP A 175 4.96 4.77 15.52
C ASP A 175 4.41 4.64 16.94
N THR A 176 3.32 5.35 17.23
CA THR A 176 2.61 5.27 18.51
C THR A 176 2.06 3.87 18.77
N ILE A 177 1.43 3.23 17.77
CA ILE A 177 0.88 1.89 17.91
C ILE A 177 1.98 0.83 18.12
N CYS A 178 3.06 0.95 17.35
CA CYS A 178 4.16 -0.02 17.36
C CYS A 178 5.19 0.24 18.46
N ASN A 179 5.02 1.31 19.25
CA ASN A 179 6.06 1.84 20.15
C ASN A 179 7.41 1.98 19.43
N ALA A 180 7.37 2.34 18.13
CA ALA A 180 8.57 2.50 17.35
C ALA A 180 9.29 3.77 17.84
N LYS A 181 10.61 3.66 18.06
CA LYS A 181 11.41 4.87 18.25
C LYS A 181 11.55 5.51 16.88
N PRO A 182 11.05 6.74 16.65
CA PRO A 182 11.13 7.36 15.34
C PRO A 182 12.61 7.49 14.94
N GLU A 183 12.96 6.96 13.76
CA GLU A 183 14.27 7.25 13.17
C GLU A 183 14.32 8.75 12.87
N GLN A 184 15.28 9.46 13.47
CA GLN A 184 15.56 10.83 13.08
C GLN A 184 16.00 10.82 11.62
N LYS A 185 15.14 11.31 10.72
CA LYS A 185 15.59 11.71 9.38
C LYS A 185 16.81 12.61 9.59
N PRO A 186 17.97 12.36 8.96
CA PRO A 186 19.10 13.24 9.10
C PRO A 186 18.66 14.62 8.63
N THR A 187 18.43 15.52 9.58
CA THR A 187 18.35 16.94 9.34
C THR A 187 19.69 17.30 8.72
N GLY A 188 19.70 17.49 7.40
CA GLY A 188 20.84 18.01 6.69
C GLY A 188 21.27 19.31 7.36
N SER A 189 22.25 19.20 8.25
CA SER A 189 22.84 20.35 8.89
C SER A 189 23.50 21.16 7.78
N LYS A 190 23.03 22.39 7.60
CA LYS A 190 23.56 23.39 6.65
C LYS A 190 25.04 23.74 6.87
N ILE A 191 25.74 23.02 7.74
CA ILE A 191 27.14 23.18 8.11
C ILE A 191 28.07 22.28 7.25
N PHE A 192 27.54 21.24 6.58
CA PHE A 192 28.38 20.35 5.76
C PHE A 192 28.65 20.84 4.32
N GLN A 193 27.89 21.82 3.82
CA GLN A 193 28.11 22.38 2.48
C GLN A 193 29.28 23.40 2.42
N THR A 194 29.68 23.98 3.56
CA THR A 194 30.80 24.94 3.60
C THR A 194 32.17 24.27 3.70
N PHE A 195 32.25 23.02 4.19
CA PHE A 195 33.53 22.29 4.31
C PHE A 195 33.98 21.58 3.02
N GLN A 196 33.08 21.34 2.07
CA GLN A 196 33.44 20.81 0.74
C GLN A 196 33.98 21.89 -0.21
N TRP A 197 33.69 23.17 0.04
CA TRP A 197 34.18 24.27 -0.79
C TRP A 197 35.57 24.78 -0.36
N LEU A 198 35.91 24.65 0.93
CA LEU A 198 37.23 25.04 1.47
C LEU A 198 38.32 23.98 1.24
N SER A 199 37.96 22.74 0.91
CA SER A 199 38.91 21.64 0.66
C SER A 199 39.28 21.49 -0.83
N SER A 200 38.55 22.14 -1.75
CA SER A 200 38.86 22.14 -3.19
C SER A 200 39.82 23.25 -3.63
N LEU A 201 40.27 24.14 -2.72
CA LEU A 201 41.17 25.25 -3.04
C LEU A 201 42.65 24.99 -2.67
N GLY A 202 43.00 23.75 -2.29
CA GLY A 202 44.24 23.48 -1.58
C GLY A 202 45.03 22.25 -2.01
N LYS A 203 44.90 21.75 -3.24
CA LYS A 203 45.83 20.75 -3.79
C LYS A 203 46.07 20.97 -5.29
N GLY A 204 47.16 21.66 -5.58
CA GLY A 204 47.74 21.76 -6.91
C GLY A 204 48.39 20.45 -7.35
N ASP A 205 48.29 20.22 -8.66
CA ASP A 205 49.11 19.43 -9.58
C ASP A 205 49.92 18.24 -9.05
N LYS A 206 49.60 17.06 -9.60
CA LYS A 206 50.54 16.15 -10.26
C LYS A 206 49.80 14.99 -10.95
N TYR A 207 49.77 15.01 -12.28
CA TYR A 207 49.70 13.82 -13.15
C TYR A 207 51.06 13.06 -13.06
N PRO A 208 51.26 11.79 -13.53
CA PRO A 208 50.45 11.06 -14.53
C PRO A 208 50.33 9.50 -14.36
N LYS A 209 49.66 8.90 -15.37
CA LYS A 209 49.78 7.55 -16.00
C LYS A 209 48.92 6.37 -15.52
N ASP A 210 47.88 6.12 -16.32
CA ASP A 210 47.64 4.97 -17.21
C ASP A 210 47.68 3.50 -16.71
N GLU A 211 46.63 2.79 -17.15
CA GLU A 211 46.50 1.34 -17.46
C GLU A 211 46.64 0.30 -16.32
N PHE A 212 45.52 -0.25 -15.85
CA PHE A 212 44.85 -1.48 -16.36
C PHE A 212 43.44 -1.60 -15.75
#